data_AF-A0A1I3SV68-F1
#
_entry.id   AF-A0A1I3SV68-F1
#
_cell.length_a   1.000
_cell.length_b   1.000
_cell.length_c   1.000
_cell.angle_alpha   90.00
_cell.angle_beta   90.00
_cell.angle_gamma   90.00
#
_symmetry.space_group_name_H-M   'P 1'
#
loop_
_entity.id
_entity.type
_entity.pdbx_description
1 polymer ?
#
loop_
_entity_poly.entity_id
_entity_poly.type
_entity_poly.pdbx_seq_one_letter_code
_entity_poly.pdbx_strand_id
1 'polypeptide(L)'
;MSMLRDDAYINAKGHVKLELYNEQGEVTFTKEKKNLVVLSANEIVGTAFSDPKKKVRANQTDAGASDLVAGADGSYAFNLSLQPQIDGSYSVDVGSTNANQELVMTNVANIITLKKVTVDGVDLVIDKDVFLKDADQGLLHFAVAPKNRVSIEFRRVNNAYVELVAGTETVTVGGVAFTRGTAPSDADKTYTIDYGTGKVFFETAKAAVSVAYVFKVRFSLGFMGLGGKPAGHPDYKPVEFSSLDKMKILMDAEFEGCRQLIRYPAPIGTGEPELEVFPTQPMAKASLTNTIVGAATDTYALPGAAGKPLTDLVSARDITDPANPVDVTLNVTIKDANTATIQFNPAPAVGNNYEIAYKVRDNVDYTHYTLSQGPVLELVSVTHEDLNNKVTEYLITNSGLVNGDGDVWLINPSQGIVGFSTSPKGKDAQNPAPGVETPGQLTFQYRINSGTTVQFVADFPKGIPGPLLTQNDEVLPMNTGQTTYSLQHPVAKDGAGALQVLSIKKGATDLVAGTDYDLSADGTQLILKVAVATGDTVSISYKWYKDTHDIYQVAMFTEQTLGKMFNISGIGPVTKDKNTGMRITWSVTF
;
A
#
# COMPACT_ATOMS: atom_id res chain seq x y z
N MET A 1 10.63 49.19 35.52
CA MET A 1 10.33 47.78 35.82
C MET A 1 9.05 47.40 35.11
N SER A 2 9.16 46.68 34.01
CA SER A 2 8.04 45.97 33.38
C SER A 2 8.58 44.58 33.08
N MET A 3 7.98 43.57 33.70
CA MET A 3 8.32 42.16 33.51
C MET A 3 8.30 41.82 32.02
N LEU A 4 9.45 41.42 31.49
CA LEU A 4 9.52 40.52 30.36
C LEU A 4 8.82 39.23 30.80
N ARG A 5 7.67 38.92 30.19
CA ARG A 5 7.18 37.54 30.21
C ARG A 5 8.20 36.74 29.42
N ASP A 6 8.94 35.88 30.10
CA ASP A 6 9.62 34.76 29.48
C ASP A 6 8.53 33.86 28.87
N ASP A 7 8.14 34.16 27.63
CA ASP A 7 7.54 33.16 26.76
C ASP A 7 8.65 32.15 26.48
N ALA A 8 8.77 31.16 27.35
CA ALA A 8 9.62 30.01 27.12
C ALA A 8 9.13 29.34 25.83
N TYR A 9 9.78 29.66 24.72
CA TYR A 9 9.74 28.84 23.51
C TYR A 9 10.28 27.47 23.92
N ILE A 10 9.38 26.57 24.31
CA ILE A 10 9.66 25.15 24.48
C ILE A 10 9.97 24.64 23.06
N ASN A 11 11.24 24.73 22.68
CA ASN A 11 11.74 24.25 21.40
C ASN A 11 11.68 22.73 21.43
N ALA A 12 10.57 22.16 20.98
CA ALA A 12 10.41 20.72 20.85
C ALA A 12 11.60 20.13 20.07
N LYS A 13 12.25 19.13 20.65
CA LYS A 13 13.39 18.44 20.05
C LYS A 13 12.88 17.18 19.39
N GLY A 14 13.00 17.13 18.06
CA GLY A 14 12.79 15.91 17.30
C GLY A 14 14.00 15.00 17.37
N HIS A 15 13.75 13.72 17.60
CA HIS A 15 14.70 12.63 17.52
C HIS A 15 14.21 11.64 16.49
N VAL A 16 15.15 11.15 15.68
CA VAL A 16 14.86 10.14 14.67
C VAL A 16 15.91 9.05 14.78
N LYS A 17 15.46 7.82 14.96
CA LYS A 17 16.30 6.64 15.11
C LYS A 17 15.93 5.63 14.03
N LEU A 18 16.86 5.33 13.15
CA LEU A 18 16.77 4.21 12.21
C LEU A 18 17.47 3.00 12.82
N GLU A 19 16.82 1.85 12.79
CA GLU A 19 17.38 0.55 13.16
C GLU A 19 17.23 -0.40 11.97
N LEU A 20 18.29 -1.11 11.59
CA LEU A 20 18.16 -2.30 10.75
C LEU A 20 18.19 -3.53 11.65
N TYR A 21 17.37 -4.51 11.35
CA TYR A 21 17.36 -5.79 12.05
C TYR A 21 17.52 -6.96 11.07
N ASN A 22 18.16 -8.03 11.52
CA ASN A 22 18.34 -9.25 10.73
C ASN A 22 17.07 -10.12 10.72
N GLU A 23 17.16 -11.27 10.04
CA GLU A 23 16.11 -12.29 9.97
C GLU A 23 15.74 -12.87 11.35
N GLN A 24 16.54 -12.63 12.38
CA GLN A 24 16.31 -13.08 13.76
C GLN A 24 15.67 -11.97 14.62
N GLY A 25 15.38 -10.81 14.05
CA GLY A 25 14.82 -9.65 14.76
C GLY A 25 15.85 -8.88 15.60
N GLU A 26 17.13 -9.23 15.52
CA GLU A 26 18.21 -8.56 16.22
C GLU A 26 18.59 -7.28 15.49
N VAL A 27 18.71 -6.17 16.21
CA VAL A 27 19.14 -4.89 15.63
C VAL A 27 20.63 -4.99 15.26
N THR A 28 20.92 -4.99 13.96
CA THR A 28 22.28 -5.08 13.40
C THR A 28 22.88 -3.71 13.07
N PHE A 29 22.03 -2.69 12.92
CA PHE A 29 22.47 -1.33 12.65
C PHE A 29 21.58 -0.34 13.38
N THR A 30 22.15 0.74 13.88
CA THR A 30 21.39 1.86 14.42
C THR A 30 22.04 3.17 13.98
N LYS A 31 21.22 4.09 13.47
CA LYS A 31 21.62 5.47 13.17
C LYS A 31 20.60 6.41 13.75
N GLU A 32 21.05 7.26 14.66
CA GLU A 32 20.20 8.22 15.35
C GLU A 32 20.62 9.65 15.00
N LYS A 33 19.65 10.50 14.72
CA LYS A 33 19.83 11.95 14.58
C LYS A 33 18.99 12.66 15.63
N LYS A 34 19.68 13.33 16.55
CA LYS A 34 19.10 14.12 17.65
C LYS A 34 19.05 15.60 17.27
N ASN A 35 18.14 16.35 17.90
CA ASN A 35 18.04 17.81 17.75
C ASN A 35 17.78 18.26 16.31
N LEU A 36 16.91 17.55 15.58
CA LEU A 36 16.41 18.07 14.31
C LEU A 36 15.55 19.31 14.61
N VAL A 37 16.12 20.48 14.33
CA VAL A 37 15.40 21.76 14.37
C VAL A 37 14.53 21.82 13.13
N VAL A 38 13.25 21.48 13.29
CA VAL A 38 12.28 21.51 12.19
C VAL A 38 11.26 22.60 12.49
N LEU A 39 11.69 23.86 12.35
CA LEU A 39 10.95 25.04 12.85
C LEU A 39 9.47 25.09 12.41
N SER A 40 9.15 24.68 11.17
CA SER A 40 7.77 24.62 10.68
C SER A 40 7.05 23.30 10.97
N ALA A 41 7.78 22.21 11.17
CA ALA A 41 7.17 20.92 11.46
C ALA A 41 6.82 20.74 12.92
N ASN A 42 7.60 21.35 13.84
CA ASN A 42 7.32 21.28 15.27
C ASN A 42 5.93 21.84 15.61
N GLU A 43 5.52 22.92 14.93
CA GLU A 43 4.17 23.47 15.09
C GLU A 43 3.11 22.54 14.49
N ILE A 44 3.36 21.93 13.33
CA ILE A 44 2.39 21.06 12.66
C ILE A 44 2.25 19.72 13.39
N VAL A 45 3.37 19.06 13.69
CA VAL A 45 3.47 17.81 14.46
C VAL A 45 2.96 18.06 15.88
N GLY A 46 3.40 19.12 16.55
CA GLY A 46 2.90 19.49 17.87
C GLY A 46 1.39 19.78 17.87
N THR A 47 0.87 20.48 16.86
CA THR A 47 -0.58 20.73 16.74
C THR A 47 -1.37 19.45 16.48
N ALA A 48 -0.86 18.55 15.64
CA ALA A 48 -1.50 17.28 15.34
C ALA A 48 -1.48 16.31 16.54
N PHE A 49 -0.39 16.25 17.31
CA PHE A 49 -0.27 15.35 18.46
C PHE A 49 -0.83 15.91 19.77
N SER A 50 -0.84 17.24 19.98
CA SER A 50 -1.36 17.86 21.21
C SER A 50 -2.89 17.89 21.28
N ASP A 51 -3.56 17.98 20.12
CA ASP A 51 -5.01 17.83 20.01
C ASP A 51 -5.35 17.32 18.60
N PRO A 52 -5.41 16.00 18.41
CA PRO A 52 -5.72 15.39 17.12
C PRO A 52 -7.13 15.75 16.60
N LYS A 53 -8.01 16.32 17.44
CA LYS A 53 -9.33 16.80 17.06
C LYS A 53 -9.31 18.24 16.54
N LYS A 54 -8.21 18.96 16.75
CA LYS A 54 -8.06 20.37 16.41
C LYS A 54 -8.12 20.58 14.91
N LYS A 55 -9.05 21.42 14.48
CA LYS A 55 -9.14 21.86 13.09
C LYS A 55 -8.42 23.20 12.94
N VAL A 56 -7.53 23.31 11.96
CA VAL A 56 -6.83 24.56 11.64
C VAL A 56 -7.51 25.28 10.50
N ARG A 57 -7.62 26.60 10.62
CA ARG A 57 -8.18 27.46 9.58
C ARG A 57 -7.15 27.71 8.49
N ALA A 58 -7.56 27.55 7.24
CA ALA A 58 -6.79 27.84 6.05
C ALA A 58 -7.66 28.57 5.01
N ASN A 59 -7.01 29.27 4.08
CA ASN A 59 -7.66 30.02 3.01
C ASN A 59 -7.48 29.28 1.68
N GLN A 60 -8.51 29.30 0.84
CA GLN A 60 -8.50 28.73 -0.52
C GLN A 60 -9.16 29.73 -1.47
N THR A 61 -8.70 29.74 -2.73
CA THR A 61 -9.36 30.48 -3.81
C THR A 61 -9.56 29.55 -4.99
N ASP A 62 -10.81 29.38 -5.42
CA ASP A 62 -11.18 28.59 -6.59
C ASP A 62 -11.71 29.52 -7.69
N ALA A 63 -11.36 29.25 -8.95
CA ALA A 63 -11.83 30.03 -10.09
C ALA A 63 -12.18 29.15 -11.28
N GLY A 64 -13.18 29.56 -12.07
CA GLY A 64 -13.62 28.82 -13.26
C GLY A 64 -15.04 29.18 -13.70
N ALA A 65 -15.66 28.28 -14.44
CA ALA A 65 -17.06 28.41 -14.87
C ALA A 65 -17.99 27.62 -13.93
N SER A 66 -19.21 28.10 -13.74
CA SER A 66 -20.29 27.28 -13.19
C SER A 66 -20.72 26.23 -14.22
N ASP A 67 -21.54 25.28 -13.77
CA ASP A 67 -22.21 24.32 -14.62
C ASP A 67 -23.01 25.04 -15.73
N LEU A 68 -23.12 24.38 -16.89
CA LEU A 68 -23.84 24.89 -18.06
C LEU A 68 -25.33 24.51 -18.04
N VAL A 69 -25.71 23.59 -17.15
CA VAL A 69 -27.07 23.07 -17.01
C VAL A 69 -27.54 23.38 -15.60
N ALA A 70 -28.77 23.88 -15.48
CA ALA A 70 -29.36 24.16 -14.18
C ALA A 70 -29.65 22.87 -13.41
N GLY A 71 -29.49 22.92 -12.09
CA GLY A 71 -29.90 21.87 -11.17
C GLY A 71 -31.43 21.76 -11.04
N ALA A 72 -31.88 20.83 -10.19
CA ALA A 72 -33.30 20.58 -9.96
C ALA A 72 -34.06 21.79 -9.38
N ASP A 73 -33.35 22.71 -8.74
CA ASP A 73 -33.87 23.98 -8.20
C ASP A 73 -33.83 25.14 -9.21
N GLY A 74 -33.41 24.89 -10.45
CA GLY A 74 -33.28 25.88 -11.51
C GLY A 74 -32.03 26.75 -11.43
N SER A 75 -31.11 26.49 -10.50
CA SER A 75 -29.88 27.27 -10.31
C SER A 75 -28.65 26.61 -10.95
N TYR A 76 -27.63 27.40 -11.26
CA TYR A 76 -26.38 26.94 -11.87
C TYR A 76 -25.27 26.89 -10.81
N ALA A 77 -24.68 25.71 -10.59
CA ALA A 77 -23.71 25.51 -9.51
C ALA A 77 -22.27 25.74 -9.97
N PHE A 78 -21.48 26.44 -9.17
CA PHE A 78 -20.03 26.42 -9.20
C PHE A 78 -19.53 25.53 -8.06
N ASN A 79 -18.76 24.51 -8.40
CA ASN A 79 -18.26 23.53 -7.44
C ASN A 79 -16.92 24.02 -6.88
N LEU A 80 -16.86 24.27 -5.56
CA LEU A 80 -15.59 24.47 -4.87
C LEU A 80 -14.76 23.18 -4.96
N SER A 81 -13.43 23.33 -4.96
CA SER A 81 -12.48 22.20 -4.99
C SER A 81 -12.55 21.36 -3.72
N LEU A 82 -12.92 21.97 -2.59
CA LEU A 82 -13.11 21.32 -1.31
C LEU A 82 -14.60 21.04 -1.06
N GLN A 83 -14.99 19.77 -1.18
CA GLN A 83 -16.36 19.30 -0.97
C GLN A 83 -16.42 18.35 0.23
N PRO A 84 -16.85 18.82 1.42
CA PRO A 84 -16.99 17.96 2.62
C PRO A 84 -18.00 16.83 2.43
N GLN A 85 -19.06 17.09 1.69
CA GLN A 85 -20.16 16.17 1.43
C GLN A 85 -20.41 16.12 -0.08
N ILE A 86 -20.98 15.02 -0.55
CA ILE A 86 -21.38 14.87 -1.95
C ILE A 86 -22.78 14.30 -2.04
N ASP A 87 -23.54 14.79 -3.02
CA ASP A 87 -24.83 14.23 -3.37
C ASP A 87 -24.62 13.05 -4.33
N GLY A 88 -25.33 11.96 -4.08
CA GLY A 88 -25.25 10.74 -4.87
C GLY A 88 -26.62 10.16 -5.18
N SER A 89 -26.63 9.22 -6.11
CA SER A 89 -27.80 8.39 -6.40
C SER A 89 -27.44 6.92 -6.40
N TYR A 90 -28.39 6.08 -6.04
CA TYR A 90 -28.29 4.63 -6.03
C TYR A 90 -29.57 4.04 -6.61
N SER A 91 -29.45 3.05 -7.49
CA SER A 91 -30.62 2.35 -8.01
C SER A 91 -30.35 0.86 -8.11
N VAL A 92 -31.30 0.06 -7.65
CA VAL A 92 -31.23 -1.39 -7.65
C VAL A 92 -32.61 -1.97 -7.94
N ASP A 93 -32.64 -3.11 -8.62
CA ASP A 93 -33.84 -3.93 -8.76
C ASP A 93 -33.76 -5.06 -7.73
N VAL A 94 -34.65 -5.04 -6.73
CA VAL A 94 -34.71 -6.05 -5.66
C VAL A 94 -35.53 -7.28 -6.08
N GLY A 95 -36.21 -7.23 -7.22
CA GLY A 95 -37.05 -8.31 -7.73
C GLY A 95 -38.45 -8.36 -7.11
N SER A 96 -39.41 -8.90 -7.88
CA SER A 96 -40.82 -8.97 -7.50
C SER A 96 -41.12 -9.92 -6.33
N THR A 97 -40.23 -10.87 -6.07
CA THR A 97 -40.34 -11.86 -4.98
C THR A 97 -39.71 -11.41 -3.67
N ASN A 98 -39.06 -10.22 -3.61
CA ASN A 98 -38.38 -9.75 -2.40
C ASN A 98 -39.34 -9.66 -1.20
N ALA A 99 -38.99 -10.31 -0.10
CA ALA A 99 -39.73 -10.22 1.16
C ALA A 99 -38.97 -9.43 2.24
N ASN A 100 -37.75 -8.98 1.95
CA ASN A 100 -36.91 -8.28 2.91
C ASN A 100 -37.28 -6.79 2.97
N GLN A 101 -37.50 -6.30 4.19
CA GLN A 101 -37.71 -4.88 4.50
C GLN A 101 -36.39 -4.10 4.61
N GLU A 102 -35.26 -4.79 4.63
CA GLU A 102 -33.94 -4.18 4.75
C GLU A 102 -33.20 -4.22 3.42
N LEU A 103 -32.58 -3.09 3.08
CA LEU A 103 -31.79 -2.93 1.86
C LEU A 103 -30.46 -2.27 2.20
N VAL A 104 -29.36 -2.96 1.92
CA VAL A 104 -28.02 -2.38 1.96
C VAL A 104 -27.71 -1.75 0.61
N MET A 105 -27.33 -0.47 0.58
CA MET A 105 -26.83 0.15 -0.63
C MET A 105 -25.37 -0.23 -0.85
N THR A 106 -25.13 -1.26 -1.66
CA THR A 106 -23.77 -1.77 -1.93
C THR A 106 -22.83 -0.65 -2.40
N ASN A 107 -21.66 -0.55 -1.77
CA ASN A 107 -20.63 0.48 -2.02
C ASN A 107 -21.05 1.93 -1.69
N VAL A 108 -22.14 2.12 -0.94
CA VAL A 108 -22.56 3.42 -0.43
C VAL A 108 -22.58 3.37 1.10
N ALA A 109 -21.78 4.23 1.71
CA ALA A 109 -21.56 4.31 3.15
C ALA A 109 -21.52 5.78 3.61
N ASN A 110 -21.59 6.01 4.92
CA ASN A 110 -21.49 7.32 5.57
C ASN A 110 -22.56 8.32 5.09
N ILE A 111 -23.80 7.87 5.05
CA ILE A 111 -24.94 8.67 4.57
C ILE A 111 -25.34 9.67 5.65
N ILE A 112 -25.43 10.94 5.26
CA ILE A 112 -25.85 12.02 6.14
C ILE A 112 -27.37 12.17 6.09
N THR A 113 -27.93 12.21 4.88
CA THR A 113 -29.38 12.35 4.68
C THR A 113 -29.85 11.62 3.43
N LEU A 114 -31.07 11.08 3.51
CA LEU A 114 -31.83 10.69 2.33
C LEU A 114 -32.54 11.93 1.79
N LYS A 115 -32.44 12.18 0.48
CA LYS A 115 -33.15 13.28 -0.19
C LYS A 115 -34.46 12.82 -0.80
N LYS A 116 -34.41 11.66 -1.47
CA LYS A 116 -35.55 11.10 -2.19
C LYS A 116 -35.41 9.59 -2.26
N VAL A 117 -36.50 8.87 -2.01
CA VAL A 117 -36.57 7.43 -2.22
C VAL A 117 -37.81 7.14 -3.06
N THR A 118 -37.63 6.46 -4.18
CA THR A 118 -38.69 6.10 -5.11
C THR A 118 -38.68 4.59 -5.30
N VAL A 119 -39.84 3.96 -5.16
CA VAL A 119 -40.06 2.54 -5.45
C VAL A 119 -41.12 2.44 -6.53
N ASP A 120 -40.80 1.81 -7.66
CA ASP A 120 -41.71 1.66 -8.81
C ASP A 120 -42.35 2.97 -9.29
N GLY A 121 -41.58 4.06 -9.23
CA GLY A 121 -42.03 5.40 -9.63
C GLY A 121 -42.88 6.12 -8.59
N VAL A 122 -43.12 5.53 -7.41
CA VAL A 122 -43.81 6.16 -6.28
C VAL A 122 -42.80 6.67 -5.27
N ASP A 123 -42.87 7.96 -4.96
CA ASP A 123 -42.03 8.58 -3.94
C ASP A 123 -42.51 8.17 -2.54
N LEU A 124 -41.60 7.62 -1.74
CA LEU A 124 -41.84 7.19 -0.37
C LEU A 124 -41.61 8.35 0.61
N VAL A 125 -42.38 8.37 1.70
CA VAL A 125 -42.17 9.35 2.78
C VAL A 125 -41.02 8.89 3.66
N ILE A 126 -39.93 9.66 3.68
CA ILE A 126 -38.77 9.42 4.55
C ILE A 126 -39.19 9.55 6.03
N ASP A 127 -38.60 8.73 6.91
CA ASP A 127 -38.89 8.58 8.34
C ASP A 127 -40.30 8.04 8.68
N LYS A 128 -41.06 7.62 7.66
CA LYS A 128 -42.35 6.95 7.82
C LYS A 128 -42.41 5.64 7.05
N ASP A 129 -42.22 5.71 5.73
CA ASP A 129 -42.30 4.57 4.83
C ASP A 129 -40.91 3.94 4.60
N VAL A 130 -39.85 4.75 4.74
CA VAL A 130 -38.45 4.33 4.66
C VAL A 130 -37.58 5.20 5.55
N PHE A 131 -36.61 4.62 6.26
CA PHE A 131 -35.63 5.38 7.04
C PHE A 131 -34.25 4.74 6.98
N LEU A 132 -33.23 5.54 7.30
CA LEU A 132 -31.84 5.10 7.37
C LEU A 132 -31.62 4.39 8.72
N LYS A 133 -31.44 3.07 8.70
CA LYS A 133 -31.25 2.24 9.89
C LYS A 133 -29.80 2.24 10.36
N ASP A 134 -28.85 2.16 9.43
CA ASP A 134 -27.42 2.31 9.70
C ASP A 134 -26.80 3.21 8.61
N ALA A 135 -26.39 4.41 9.03
CA ALA A 135 -25.82 5.43 8.17
C ALA A 135 -24.42 5.08 7.67
N ASP A 136 -23.63 4.41 8.52
CA ASP A 136 -22.24 4.08 8.24
C ASP A 136 -22.16 2.95 7.21
N GLN A 137 -23.10 2.00 7.26
CA GLN A 137 -23.19 0.88 6.31
C GLN A 137 -24.15 1.11 5.14
N GLY A 138 -24.86 2.23 5.10
CA GLY A 138 -25.86 2.51 4.06
C GLY A 138 -27.05 1.56 4.08
N LEU A 139 -27.48 1.12 5.27
CA LEU A 139 -28.60 0.22 5.48
C LEU A 139 -29.91 1.01 5.66
N LEU A 140 -30.88 0.75 4.79
CA LEU A 140 -32.23 1.31 4.89
C LEU A 140 -33.22 0.26 5.40
N HIS A 141 -34.23 0.73 6.13
CA HIS A 141 -35.39 -0.06 6.52
C HIS A 141 -36.65 0.52 5.88
N PHE A 142 -37.44 -0.35 5.24
CA PHE A 142 -38.70 -0.02 4.60
C PHE A 142 -39.87 -0.58 5.41
N ALA A 143 -40.92 0.23 5.60
CA ALA A 143 -42.15 -0.21 6.27
C ALA A 143 -42.83 -1.38 5.53
N VAL A 144 -42.71 -1.41 4.20
CA VAL A 144 -43.15 -2.51 3.34
C VAL A 144 -41.98 -2.92 2.46
N ALA A 145 -41.68 -4.21 2.39
CA ALA A 145 -40.59 -4.74 1.57
C ALA A 145 -40.73 -4.23 0.12
N PRO A 146 -39.73 -3.49 -0.40
CA PRO A 146 -39.82 -2.92 -1.73
C PRO A 146 -39.89 -4.04 -2.77
N LYS A 147 -40.62 -3.77 -3.85
CA LYS A 147 -40.75 -4.65 -5.01
C LYS A 147 -40.09 -3.97 -6.19
N ASN A 148 -39.41 -4.76 -7.01
CA ASN A 148 -38.75 -4.31 -8.24
C ASN A 148 -37.76 -3.15 -8.00
N ARG A 149 -37.91 -2.00 -8.70
CA ARG A 149 -36.85 -0.99 -8.77
C ARG A 149 -36.96 0.04 -7.66
N VAL A 150 -35.89 0.16 -6.88
CA VAL A 150 -35.67 1.20 -5.89
C VAL A 150 -34.67 2.22 -6.45
N SER A 151 -34.97 3.51 -6.31
CA SER A 151 -34.09 4.62 -6.66
C SER A 151 -33.97 5.55 -5.46
N ILE A 152 -32.75 5.87 -5.07
CA ILE A 152 -32.43 6.62 -3.85
C ILE A 152 -31.51 7.77 -4.24
N GLU A 153 -31.88 8.99 -3.89
CA GLU A 153 -31.00 10.15 -3.88
C GLU A 153 -30.63 10.47 -2.44
N PHE A 154 -29.35 10.69 -2.18
CA PHE A 154 -28.82 10.86 -0.84
C PHE A 154 -27.67 11.86 -0.81
N ARG A 155 -27.32 12.28 0.40
CA ARG A 155 -26.10 13.03 0.69
C ARG A 155 -25.22 12.18 1.60
N ARG A 156 -23.93 12.08 1.27
CA ARG A 156 -22.95 11.35 2.09
C ARG A 156 -21.71 12.18 2.38
N VAL A 157 -20.96 11.77 3.39
CA VAL A 157 -19.63 12.33 3.67
C VAL A 157 -18.71 12.02 2.47
N ASN A 158 -18.06 13.05 1.94
CA ASN A 158 -17.05 12.92 0.89
C ASN A 158 -15.63 13.09 1.47
N ASN A 159 -15.45 14.10 2.33
CA ASN A 159 -14.20 14.34 3.03
C ASN A 159 -14.49 14.79 4.47
N ALA A 160 -14.35 13.87 5.42
CA ALA A 160 -14.60 14.11 6.85
C ALA A 160 -13.62 15.08 7.51
N TYR A 161 -12.49 15.37 6.86
CA TYR A 161 -11.40 16.17 7.42
C TYR A 161 -11.55 17.66 7.16
N VAL A 162 -12.47 18.06 6.27
CA VAL A 162 -12.67 19.44 5.84
C VAL A 162 -14.04 19.96 6.27
N GLU A 163 -14.08 21.19 6.77
CA GLU A 163 -15.31 21.92 7.11
C GLU A 163 -15.20 23.34 6.53
N LEU A 164 -16.10 23.71 5.63
CA LEU A 164 -16.16 25.09 5.13
C LEU A 164 -16.63 26.04 6.23
N VAL A 165 -15.94 27.17 6.42
CA VAL A 165 -16.34 28.15 7.44
C VAL A 165 -17.37 29.10 6.84
N ALA A 166 -18.61 28.94 7.30
CA ALA A 166 -19.73 29.72 6.79
C ALA A 166 -19.52 31.24 6.94
N GLY A 167 -19.81 31.99 5.88
CA GLY A 167 -19.78 33.45 5.82
C GLY A 167 -18.39 34.06 5.62
N THR A 168 -17.39 33.24 5.29
CA THR A 168 -16.03 33.71 5.00
C THR A 168 -15.75 33.85 3.51
N GLU A 169 -16.65 33.34 2.68
CA GLU A 169 -16.52 33.33 1.25
C GLU A 169 -16.72 34.74 0.64
N THR A 170 -15.86 35.07 -0.31
CA THR A 170 -15.95 36.26 -1.16
C THR A 170 -16.09 35.79 -2.60
N VAL A 171 -17.22 36.09 -3.23
CA VAL A 171 -17.56 35.65 -4.58
C VAL A 171 -17.44 36.82 -5.55
N THR A 172 -16.69 36.62 -6.64
CA THR A 172 -16.59 37.57 -7.74
C THR A 172 -16.89 36.87 -9.06
N VAL A 173 -17.61 37.55 -9.97
CA VAL A 173 -17.93 37.04 -11.31
C VAL A 173 -17.49 38.08 -12.33
N GLY A 174 -16.51 37.75 -13.16
CA GLY A 174 -15.94 38.69 -14.14
C GLY A 174 -15.39 39.97 -13.48
N GLY A 175 -14.86 39.87 -12.26
CA GLY A 175 -14.35 41.00 -11.48
C GLY A 175 -15.41 41.78 -10.69
N VAL A 176 -16.70 41.45 -10.82
CA VAL A 176 -17.79 42.09 -10.06
C VAL A 176 -18.09 41.28 -8.80
N ALA A 177 -18.10 41.93 -7.64
CA ALA A 177 -18.45 41.27 -6.37
C ALA A 177 -19.94 40.92 -6.31
N PHE A 178 -20.24 39.70 -5.89
CA PHE A 178 -21.58 39.22 -5.57
C PHE A 178 -21.72 39.10 -4.05
N THR A 179 -22.94 39.25 -3.53
CA THR A 179 -23.24 39.17 -2.09
C THR A 179 -24.11 37.95 -1.78
N ARG A 180 -24.06 37.44 -0.55
CA ARG A 180 -24.87 36.28 -0.17
C ARG A 180 -26.33 36.69 -0.01
N GLY A 181 -27.25 36.03 -0.72
CA GLY A 181 -28.69 36.24 -0.64
C GLY A 181 -29.43 35.00 -0.14
N THR A 182 -30.76 35.07 -0.13
CA THR A 182 -31.66 33.92 0.10
C THR A 182 -32.00 33.16 -1.18
N ALA A 183 -31.77 33.78 -2.34
CA ALA A 183 -31.89 33.19 -3.66
C ALA A 183 -30.82 33.78 -4.60
N PRO A 184 -30.31 33.03 -5.59
CA PRO A 184 -29.44 33.57 -6.61
C PRO A 184 -30.16 34.61 -7.48
N SER A 185 -29.51 35.75 -7.76
CA SER A 185 -30.02 36.77 -8.68
C SER A 185 -28.87 37.50 -9.37
N ASP A 186 -28.96 37.64 -10.68
CA ASP A 186 -28.03 38.42 -11.48
C ASP A 186 -28.29 39.92 -11.37
N ALA A 187 -29.56 40.31 -11.23
CA ALA A 187 -29.96 41.70 -11.09
C ALA A 187 -29.48 42.28 -9.75
N ASP A 188 -29.70 41.56 -8.66
CA ASP A 188 -29.30 41.96 -7.31
C ASP A 188 -27.85 41.55 -6.97
N LYS A 189 -27.19 40.82 -7.89
CA LYS A 189 -25.85 40.25 -7.73
C LYS A 189 -25.73 39.41 -6.45
N THR A 190 -26.71 38.55 -6.24
CA THR A 190 -26.75 37.63 -5.10
C THR A 190 -26.41 36.21 -5.51
N TYR A 191 -25.70 35.50 -4.63
CA TYR A 191 -25.46 34.06 -4.72
C TYR A 191 -26.01 33.34 -3.49
N THR A 192 -26.17 32.02 -3.59
CA THR A 192 -26.35 31.15 -2.41
C THR A 192 -25.25 30.09 -2.37
N ILE A 193 -25.00 29.50 -1.21
CA ILE A 193 -23.96 28.48 -1.05
C ILE A 193 -24.46 27.38 -0.12
N ASP A 194 -24.24 26.13 -0.52
CA ASP A 194 -24.36 24.97 0.36
C ASP A 194 -22.98 24.60 0.90
N TYR A 195 -22.70 24.96 2.16
CA TYR A 195 -21.43 24.68 2.82
C TYR A 195 -21.17 23.19 3.06
N GLY A 196 -22.21 22.34 2.98
CA GLY A 196 -22.05 20.89 3.05
C GLY A 196 -21.42 20.35 1.78
N THR A 197 -21.93 20.75 0.62
CA THR A 197 -21.46 20.27 -0.69
C THR A 197 -20.41 21.15 -1.35
N GLY A 198 -20.17 22.35 -0.83
CA GLY A 198 -19.28 23.33 -1.44
C GLY A 198 -19.81 23.84 -2.78
N LYS A 199 -21.13 23.89 -2.98
CA LYS A 199 -21.75 24.39 -4.21
C LYS A 199 -22.20 25.83 -4.04
N VAL A 200 -21.73 26.72 -4.90
CA VAL A 200 -22.17 28.12 -4.99
C VAL A 200 -23.14 28.25 -6.16
N PHE A 201 -24.36 28.70 -5.91
CA PHE A 201 -25.43 28.73 -6.90
C PHE A 201 -25.68 30.14 -7.46
N PHE A 202 -25.88 30.20 -8.78
CA PHE A 202 -26.15 31.40 -9.58
C PHE A 202 -27.47 31.27 -10.36
N GLU A 203 -28.07 32.41 -10.72
CA GLU A 203 -29.31 32.44 -11.51
C GLU A 203 -29.10 31.95 -12.94
N THR A 204 -27.96 32.30 -13.55
CA THR A 204 -27.56 31.86 -14.88
C THR A 204 -26.12 31.33 -14.89
N ALA A 205 -25.77 30.54 -15.89
CA ALA A 205 -24.41 30.02 -16.05
C ALA A 205 -23.37 31.16 -16.15
N LYS A 206 -22.27 31.04 -15.39
CA LYS A 206 -21.19 32.03 -15.28
C LYS A 206 -19.88 31.45 -15.80
N ALA A 207 -19.14 32.21 -16.60
CA ALA A 207 -17.88 31.74 -17.19
C ALA A 207 -16.61 32.07 -16.36
N ALA A 208 -16.68 33.09 -15.49
CA ALA A 208 -15.52 33.64 -14.78
C ALA A 208 -15.82 33.88 -13.29
N VAL A 209 -16.22 32.83 -12.59
CA VAL A 209 -16.43 32.82 -11.15
C VAL A 209 -15.08 32.72 -10.45
N SER A 210 -14.90 33.45 -9.35
CA SER A 210 -13.79 33.30 -8.41
C SER A 210 -14.31 33.42 -6.99
N VAL A 211 -14.03 32.42 -6.16
CA VAL A 211 -14.49 32.30 -4.78
C VAL A 211 -13.29 32.12 -3.87
N ALA A 212 -13.04 33.10 -3.00
CA ALA A 212 -12.05 32.99 -1.92
C ALA A 212 -12.77 32.67 -0.61
N TYR A 213 -12.36 31.65 0.14
CA TYR A 213 -13.06 31.19 1.34
C TYR A 213 -12.12 30.61 2.38
N VAL A 214 -12.58 30.56 3.64
CA VAL A 214 -11.88 29.90 4.75
C VAL A 214 -12.48 28.51 4.96
N PHE A 215 -11.63 27.53 5.17
CA PHE A 215 -12.02 26.21 5.61
C PHE A 215 -11.22 25.81 6.86
N LYS A 216 -11.77 24.87 7.61
CA LYS A 216 -11.14 24.18 8.73
C LYS A 216 -10.72 22.80 8.24
N VAL A 217 -9.48 22.42 8.51
CA VAL A 217 -8.96 21.10 8.15
C VAL A 217 -8.36 20.41 9.38
N ARG A 218 -8.59 19.10 9.50
CA ARG A 218 -7.86 18.23 10.44
C ARG A 218 -6.52 17.85 9.83
N PHE A 219 -5.44 17.94 10.60
CA PHE A 219 -4.13 17.48 10.12
C PHE A 219 -4.06 15.95 10.10
N SER A 220 -3.59 15.37 8.99
CA SER A 220 -3.04 14.02 8.93
C SER A 220 -1.54 14.09 8.66
N LEU A 221 -0.80 13.11 9.17
CA LEU A 221 0.61 12.92 8.86
C LEU A 221 0.73 11.73 7.90
N GLY A 222 1.52 11.88 6.85
CA GLY A 222 1.91 10.77 5.98
C GLY A 222 3.42 10.56 6.03
N PHE A 223 3.88 9.35 5.76
CA PHE A 223 5.33 9.03 5.75
C PHE A 223 5.71 8.31 4.46
N MET A 224 6.89 8.62 3.93
CA MET A 224 7.47 7.91 2.78
C MET A 224 8.99 7.82 2.93
N GLY A 225 9.54 6.61 2.81
CA GLY A 225 10.96 6.42 2.56
C GLY A 225 11.25 6.56 1.07
N LEU A 226 12.21 7.41 0.70
CA LEU A 226 12.69 7.52 -0.68
C LEU A 226 13.82 6.51 -0.92
N GLY A 227 13.55 5.57 -1.82
CA GLY A 227 14.56 4.63 -2.31
C GLY A 227 15.21 5.12 -3.60
N GLY A 228 16.52 4.91 -3.75
CA GLY A 228 17.26 5.19 -4.99
C GLY A 228 17.94 6.55 -5.06
N LYS A 229 19.00 6.62 -5.88
CA LYS A 229 19.79 7.82 -6.19
C LYS A 229 19.22 8.45 -7.46
N PRO A 230 18.81 9.74 -7.49
CA PRO A 230 18.46 10.38 -8.74
C PRO A 230 19.65 10.36 -9.72
N ALA A 231 19.38 10.13 -11.01
CA ALA A 231 20.42 10.10 -12.03
C ALA A 231 21.21 11.42 -12.03
N GLY A 232 22.55 11.33 -11.90
CA GLY A 232 23.43 12.50 -11.82
C GLY A 232 23.52 13.17 -10.43
N HIS A 233 22.78 12.72 -9.42
CA HIS A 233 22.94 13.22 -8.05
C HIS A 233 24.30 12.82 -7.48
N PRO A 234 24.99 13.64 -6.66
CA PRO A 234 26.23 13.22 -6.02
C PRO A 234 26.00 12.08 -5.02
N ASP A 235 26.96 11.16 -4.91
CA ASP A 235 26.95 10.14 -3.86
C ASP A 235 27.02 10.78 -2.47
N TYR A 236 26.38 10.15 -1.50
CA TYR A 236 26.41 10.55 -0.09
C TYR A 236 25.89 11.98 0.20
N LYS A 237 25.13 12.57 -0.73
CA LYS A 237 24.39 13.82 -0.49
C LYS A 237 22.90 13.54 -0.30
N PRO A 238 22.23 14.21 0.66
CA PRO A 238 20.77 14.18 0.75
C PRO A 238 20.13 14.77 -0.51
N VAL A 239 18.99 14.23 -0.92
CA VAL A 239 18.16 14.85 -1.96
C VAL A 239 17.45 16.07 -1.36
N GLU A 240 17.42 17.18 -2.07
CA GLU A 240 16.64 18.36 -1.69
C GLU A 240 15.38 18.44 -2.53
N PHE A 241 14.21 18.41 -1.88
CA PHE A 241 12.94 18.60 -2.55
C PHE A 241 12.78 20.05 -3.01
N SER A 242 12.42 20.22 -4.27
CA SER A 242 12.02 21.53 -4.79
C SER A 242 10.70 21.97 -4.15
N SER A 243 10.40 23.27 -4.20
CA SER A 243 9.10 23.78 -3.72
C SER A 243 7.90 23.18 -4.47
N LEU A 244 8.08 22.73 -5.71
CA LEU A 244 7.04 22.06 -6.51
C LEU A 244 6.78 20.64 -6.01
N ASP A 245 7.84 19.91 -5.60
CA ASP A 245 7.69 18.58 -5.02
C ASP A 245 6.98 18.64 -3.67
N LYS A 246 7.22 19.72 -2.90
CA LYS A 246 6.62 19.87 -1.57
C LYS A 246 5.10 19.96 -1.56
N MET A 247 4.51 20.36 -2.68
CA MET A 247 3.06 20.48 -2.87
C MET A 247 2.40 19.16 -3.30
N LYS A 248 3.19 18.12 -3.59
CA LYS A 248 2.68 16.81 -4.01
C LYS A 248 2.13 16.05 -2.80
N ILE A 249 0.91 15.55 -2.93
CA ILE A 249 0.24 14.69 -1.93
C ILE A 249 0.70 13.23 -2.01
N LEU A 250 1.23 12.83 -3.17
CA LEU A 250 1.79 11.52 -3.49
C LEU A 250 2.97 11.75 -4.45
N MET A 251 4.03 10.95 -4.35
CA MET A 251 5.13 10.97 -5.31
C MET A 251 5.00 9.81 -6.29
N ASP A 252 3.79 9.65 -6.83
CA ASP A 252 3.51 8.70 -7.89
C ASP A 252 4.43 9.04 -9.08
N ALA A 253 5.17 8.04 -9.57
CA ALA A 253 6.15 8.15 -10.65
C ALA A 253 7.55 8.72 -10.34
N GLU A 254 8.05 8.67 -9.10
CA GLU A 254 9.50 8.91 -8.91
C GLU A 254 10.37 7.79 -9.51
N PHE A 255 9.96 6.50 -9.40
CA PHE A 255 10.56 5.32 -10.07
C PHE A 255 9.56 4.14 -10.17
N GLU A 256 9.82 3.17 -11.06
CA GLU A 256 9.09 1.88 -11.14
C GLU A 256 9.27 1.10 -9.81
N GLY A 257 8.18 0.78 -9.12
CA GLY A 257 8.23 0.16 -7.78
C GLY A 257 8.39 1.14 -6.60
N CYS A 258 8.21 2.45 -6.82
CA CYS A 258 8.08 3.42 -5.73
C CYS A 258 6.78 3.23 -4.94
N ARG A 259 6.88 3.51 -3.63
CA ARG A 259 5.89 3.13 -2.62
C ARG A 259 4.68 4.06 -2.58
N GLN A 260 3.61 3.51 -2.03
CA GLN A 260 2.48 4.27 -1.52
C GLN A 260 2.83 4.98 -0.21
N LEU A 261 2.19 6.13 -0.02
CA LEU A 261 2.14 6.87 1.23
C LEU A 261 1.54 5.98 2.32
N ILE A 262 2.24 5.76 3.44
CA ILE A 262 1.55 5.29 4.66
C ILE A 262 0.70 6.47 5.11
N ARG A 263 -0.59 6.42 4.74
CA ARG A 263 -1.57 7.43 5.12
C ARG A 263 -2.00 7.12 6.54
N TYR A 264 -1.83 8.08 7.44
CA TYR A 264 -2.48 8.05 8.73
C TYR A 264 -3.76 8.90 8.63
N PRO A 265 -4.92 8.34 8.27
CA PRO A 265 -6.15 8.89 8.78
C PRO A 265 -6.20 8.51 10.27
N ALA A 266 -6.12 9.50 11.16
CA ALA A 266 -6.64 9.33 12.50
C ALA A 266 -7.97 10.08 12.54
N PRO A 267 -9.09 9.47 12.13
CA PRO A 267 -10.37 9.96 12.58
C PRO A 267 -10.35 9.74 14.09
N ILE A 268 -10.20 10.82 14.86
CA ILE A 268 -10.24 10.77 16.32
C ILE A 268 -11.51 11.49 16.74
N GLY A 269 -12.62 10.78 16.66
CA GLY A 269 -13.83 11.04 17.42
C GLY A 269 -13.68 10.53 18.86
N THR A 270 -14.61 10.89 19.73
CA THR A 270 -14.68 10.30 21.06
C THR A 270 -15.15 8.86 20.90
N GLY A 271 -14.32 7.87 21.26
CA GLY A 271 -14.60 6.45 20.99
C GLY A 271 -13.98 5.90 19.70
N GLU A 272 -13.13 6.67 19.03
CA GLU A 272 -12.40 6.23 17.83
C GLU A 272 -11.03 5.62 18.14
N PRO A 273 -10.52 4.77 17.22
CA PRO A 273 -9.37 3.91 17.46
C PRO A 273 -8.07 4.61 17.83
N GLU A 274 -7.41 4.11 18.87
CA GLU A 274 -6.00 4.36 19.11
C GLU A 274 -5.16 3.66 18.03
N LEU A 275 -4.26 4.40 17.40
CA LEU A 275 -3.44 3.90 16.29
C LEU A 275 -2.07 3.49 16.81
N GLU A 276 -1.71 2.24 16.57
CA GLU A 276 -0.43 1.66 16.97
C GLU A 276 0.25 0.95 15.79
N VAL A 277 1.59 0.87 15.82
CA VAL A 277 2.42 0.31 14.74
C VAL A 277 3.36 -0.76 15.31
N PHE A 278 3.34 -1.97 14.74
CA PHE A 278 4.21 -3.08 15.16
C PHE A 278 5.06 -3.59 13.99
N PRO A 279 6.33 -3.95 14.26
CA PRO A 279 7.19 -4.57 13.26
C PRO A 279 6.74 -6.01 13.01
N THR A 280 6.85 -6.41 11.75
CA THR A 280 6.64 -7.78 11.29
C THR A 280 7.60 -8.79 11.86
N GLN A 281 7.16 -10.05 11.90
CA GLN A 281 8.05 -11.18 12.13
C GLN A 281 8.46 -11.82 10.79
N PRO A 282 9.76 -12.00 10.51
CA PRO A 282 10.23 -12.68 9.30
C PRO A 282 9.89 -14.18 9.33
N MET A 283 9.73 -14.78 8.14
CA MET A 283 9.57 -16.23 7.99
C MET A 283 10.90 -16.93 8.22
N ALA A 284 11.00 -17.73 9.29
CA ALA A 284 12.16 -18.55 9.55
C ALA A 284 12.33 -19.62 8.47
N LYS A 285 13.54 -19.74 7.92
CA LYS A 285 13.91 -20.74 6.90
C LYS A 285 15.03 -21.62 7.41
N ALA A 286 14.96 -22.91 7.10
CA ALA A 286 16.04 -23.87 7.34
C ALA A 286 16.58 -24.38 6.00
N SER A 287 17.90 -24.38 5.85
CA SER A 287 18.57 -25.01 4.70
C SER A 287 18.77 -26.50 4.99
N LEU A 288 18.36 -27.34 4.04
CA LEU A 288 18.45 -28.79 4.13
C LEU A 288 19.03 -29.35 2.84
N THR A 289 19.56 -30.56 2.94
CA THR A 289 20.11 -31.30 1.80
C THR A 289 19.59 -32.74 1.84
N ASN A 290 19.16 -33.24 0.70
CA ASN A 290 18.76 -34.63 0.52
C ASN A 290 19.54 -35.27 -0.61
N THR A 291 20.01 -36.50 -0.41
CA THR A 291 20.44 -37.35 -1.52
C THR A 291 19.26 -38.20 -1.98
N ILE A 292 19.00 -38.21 -3.28
CA ILE A 292 18.04 -39.11 -3.92
C ILE A 292 18.77 -40.06 -4.86
N VAL A 293 18.21 -41.26 -5.03
CA VAL A 293 18.69 -42.22 -6.03
C VAL A 293 17.72 -42.18 -7.21
N GLY A 294 18.25 -41.95 -8.41
CA GLY A 294 17.46 -41.93 -9.63
C GLY A 294 16.76 -43.25 -9.87
N ALA A 295 15.50 -43.17 -10.30
CA ALA A 295 14.60 -44.27 -10.59
C ALA A 295 13.80 -43.96 -11.86
N ALA A 296 12.98 -44.91 -12.32
CA ALA A 296 12.12 -44.76 -13.50
C ALA A 296 10.91 -43.81 -13.26
N THR A 297 11.09 -42.79 -12.43
CA THR A 297 10.14 -41.72 -12.15
C THR A 297 10.87 -40.38 -12.20
N ASP A 298 10.16 -39.34 -12.59
CA ASP A 298 10.66 -37.96 -12.63
C ASP A 298 10.36 -37.19 -11.34
N THR A 299 9.53 -37.72 -10.45
CA THR A 299 9.02 -36.99 -9.29
C THR A 299 9.57 -37.59 -7.99
N TYR A 300 10.13 -36.75 -7.14
CA TYR A 300 10.74 -37.17 -5.87
C TYR A 300 10.22 -36.32 -4.72
N ALA A 301 9.85 -36.97 -3.62
CA ALA A 301 9.64 -36.28 -2.35
C ALA A 301 10.99 -36.01 -1.69
N LEU A 302 11.11 -34.88 -0.99
CA LEU A 302 12.28 -34.56 -0.18
C LEU A 302 11.99 -34.94 1.28
N PRO A 303 12.31 -36.15 1.75
CA PRO A 303 11.96 -36.60 3.11
C PRO A 303 12.56 -35.73 4.23
N GLY A 304 13.63 -34.97 3.97
CA GLY A 304 14.18 -34.03 4.95
C GLY A 304 13.25 -32.82 5.21
N ALA A 305 12.32 -32.55 4.30
CA ALA A 305 11.31 -31.50 4.38
C ALA A 305 9.99 -31.97 5.02
N ALA A 306 9.93 -33.15 5.65
CA ALA A 306 8.67 -33.72 6.12
C ALA A 306 7.88 -32.75 7.03
N GLY A 307 6.67 -32.38 6.59
CA GLY A 307 5.79 -31.45 7.31
C GLY A 307 6.15 -29.96 7.18
N LYS A 308 7.19 -29.61 6.40
CA LYS A 308 7.65 -28.23 6.19
C LYS A 308 7.56 -27.86 4.71
N PRO A 309 6.81 -26.82 4.32
CA PRO A 309 6.75 -26.40 2.93
C PRO A 309 8.11 -25.97 2.40
N LEU A 310 8.40 -26.41 1.18
CA LEU A 310 9.55 -26.00 0.38
C LEU A 310 9.42 -24.52 0.01
N THR A 311 10.42 -23.70 0.34
CA THR A 311 10.43 -22.28 -0.06
C THR A 311 11.29 -22.05 -1.28
N ASP A 312 12.44 -22.71 -1.37
CA ASP A 312 13.42 -22.49 -2.44
C ASP A 312 14.15 -23.79 -2.78
N LEU A 313 14.41 -24.03 -4.07
CA LEU A 313 15.39 -25.01 -4.52
C LEU A 313 16.73 -24.29 -4.66
N VAL A 314 17.75 -24.72 -3.91
CA VAL A 314 19.06 -24.05 -3.88
C VAL A 314 19.99 -24.65 -4.94
N SER A 315 20.06 -25.97 -5.05
CA SER A 315 20.83 -26.66 -6.08
C SER A 315 20.43 -28.13 -6.22
N ALA A 316 20.67 -28.73 -7.38
CA ALA A 316 20.65 -30.17 -7.61
C ALA A 316 21.93 -30.61 -8.33
N ARG A 317 22.66 -31.58 -7.79
CA ARG A 317 23.92 -32.07 -8.35
C ARG A 317 23.88 -33.58 -8.51
N ASP A 318 24.21 -34.09 -9.68
CA ASP A 318 24.54 -35.50 -9.86
C ASP A 318 25.90 -35.75 -9.20
N ILE A 319 25.88 -36.50 -8.11
CA ILE A 319 27.03 -36.87 -7.28
C ILE A 319 27.37 -38.35 -7.42
N THR A 320 26.98 -38.99 -8.54
CA THR A 320 27.30 -40.39 -8.81
C THR A 320 28.82 -40.62 -8.86
N ASP A 321 29.56 -39.63 -9.37
CA ASP A 321 31.00 -39.47 -9.13
C ASP A 321 31.23 -38.28 -8.17
N PRO A 322 31.46 -38.52 -6.87
CA PRO A 322 31.67 -37.45 -5.90
C PRO A 322 32.89 -36.57 -6.19
N ALA A 323 33.86 -37.04 -6.99
CA ALA A 323 35.03 -36.26 -7.36
C ALA A 323 34.72 -35.25 -8.47
N ASN A 324 33.69 -35.49 -9.27
CA ASN A 324 33.28 -34.66 -10.40
C ASN A 324 31.75 -34.48 -10.42
N PRO A 325 31.17 -33.80 -9.42
CA PRO A 325 29.73 -33.58 -9.38
C PRO A 325 29.28 -32.74 -10.57
N VAL A 326 28.19 -33.15 -11.21
CA VAL A 326 27.60 -32.44 -12.36
C VAL A 326 26.40 -31.65 -11.87
N ASP A 327 26.39 -30.34 -12.10
CA ASP A 327 25.22 -29.52 -11.79
C ASP A 327 24.07 -29.86 -12.73
N VAL A 328 22.94 -30.27 -12.16
CA VAL A 328 21.70 -30.61 -12.87
C VAL A 328 20.52 -29.76 -12.39
N THR A 329 20.78 -28.65 -11.69
CA THR A 329 19.74 -27.79 -11.10
C THR A 329 18.71 -27.33 -12.13
N LEU A 330 19.13 -27.06 -13.37
CA LEU A 330 18.25 -26.72 -14.51
C LEU A 330 17.20 -27.78 -14.81
N ASN A 331 17.52 -29.03 -14.54
CA ASN A 331 16.65 -30.16 -14.80
C ASN A 331 15.72 -30.40 -13.60
N VAL A 332 15.72 -29.59 -12.55
CA VAL A 332 14.92 -29.85 -11.35
C VAL A 332 14.06 -28.64 -11.01
N THR A 333 12.76 -28.86 -10.84
CA THR A 333 11.80 -27.83 -10.43
C THR A 333 11.03 -28.25 -9.18
N ILE A 334 10.49 -27.30 -8.42
CA ILE A 334 9.54 -27.59 -7.35
C ILE A 334 8.20 -27.93 -8.01
N LYS A 335 7.72 -29.15 -7.80
CA LYS A 335 6.43 -29.62 -8.32
C LYS A 335 5.29 -29.19 -7.39
N ASP A 336 5.47 -29.40 -6.10
CA ASP A 336 4.54 -28.95 -5.06
C ASP A 336 5.32 -28.61 -3.79
N ALA A 337 5.27 -27.34 -3.43
CA ALA A 337 5.93 -26.79 -2.25
C ALA A 337 5.36 -27.36 -0.94
N ASN A 338 4.05 -27.61 -0.86
CA ASN A 338 3.39 -28.05 0.38
C ASN A 338 3.72 -29.49 0.73
N THR A 339 3.79 -30.36 -0.28
CA THR A 339 4.20 -31.76 -0.10
C THR A 339 5.72 -31.96 -0.23
N ALA A 340 6.45 -30.86 -0.43
CA ALA A 340 7.89 -30.84 -0.64
C ALA A 340 8.36 -31.83 -1.73
N THR A 341 7.69 -31.77 -2.88
CA THR A 341 8.02 -32.61 -4.04
C THR A 341 8.70 -31.80 -5.14
N ILE A 342 9.68 -32.43 -5.76
CA ILE A 342 10.44 -31.90 -6.89
C ILE A 342 10.22 -32.78 -8.13
N GLN A 343 10.41 -32.20 -9.31
CA GLN A 343 10.33 -32.91 -10.59
C GLN A 343 11.61 -32.70 -11.39
N PHE A 344 12.13 -33.79 -11.94
CA PHE A 344 13.25 -33.82 -12.86
C PHE A 344 12.77 -33.73 -14.31
N ASN A 345 13.48 -32.99 -15.15
CA ASN A 345 13.23 -32.87 -16.59
C ASN A 345 14.57 -32.76 -17.35
N PRO A 346 15.06 -33.83 -17.97
CA PRO A 346 14.46 -35.16 -18.08
C PRO A 346 14.54 -35.98 -16.77
N ALA A 347 13.80 -37.09 -16.70
CA ALA A 347 13.86 -38.02 -15.57
C ALA A 347 15.32 -38.44 -15.27
N PRO A 348 15.71 -38.57 -13.99
CA PRO A 348 17.07 -38.86 -13.61
C PRO A 348 17.46 -40.28 -14.03
N ALA A 349 18.75 -40.48 -14.31
CA ALA A 349 19.25 -41.79 -14.70
C ALA A 349 19.10 -42.79 -13.54
N VAL A 350 18.57 -43.98 -13.85
CA VAL A 350 18.34 -45.02 -12.84
C VAL A 350 19.67 -45.43 -12.19
N GLY A 351 19.74 -45.34 -10.86
CA GLY A 351 20.92 -45.68 -10.07
C GLY A 351 21.90 -44.54 -9.82
N ASN A 352 21.75 -43.38 -10.47
CA ASN A 352 22.57 -42.20 -10.19
C ASN A 352 22.17 -41.57 -8.84
N ASN A 353 23.14 -40.97 -8.14
CA ASN A 353 22.88 -40.25 -6.89
C ASN A 353 22.80 -38.76 -7.16
N TYR A 354 21.75 -38.10 -6.67
CA TYR A 354 21.59 -36.65 -6.81
C TYR A 354 21.50 -35.99 -5.44
N GLU A 355 22.35 -35.01 -5.18
CA GLU A 355 22.29 -34.16 -4.00
C GLU A 355 21.42 -32.93 -4.30
N ILE A 356 20.35 -32.77 -3.52
CA ILE A 356 19.40 -31.68 -3.63
C ILE A 356 19.52 -30.81 -2.39
N ALA A 357 20.00 -29.58 -2.55
CA ALA A 357 19.99 -28.56 -1.50
C ALA A 357 18.76 -27.67 -1.69
N TYR A 358 18.06 -27.39 -0.60
CA TYR A 358 16.80 -26.65 -0.62
C TYR A 358 16.56 -25.92 0.69
N LYS A 359 15.62 -24.98 0.69
CA LYS A 359 15.14 -24.28 1.89
C LYS A 359 13.72 -24.68 2.20
N VAL A 360 13.43 -24.89 3.47
CA VAL A 360 12.09 -25.16 3.99
C VAL A 360 11.69 -24.09 4.99
N ARG A 361 10.38 -23.90 5.12
CA ARG A 361 9.80 -23.06 6.16
C ARG A 361 9.94 -23.74 7.52
N ASP A 362 10.65 -23.10 8.44
CA ASP A 362 11.03 -23.73 9.71
C ASP A 362 9.90 -23.68 10.75
N ASN A 363 9.16 -22.57 10.81
CA ASN A 363 7.98 -22.38 11.65
C ASN A 363 6.94 -21.47 10.98
N VAL A 364 5.79 -21.30 11.62
CA VAL A 364 4.70 -20.42 11.18
C VAL A 364 4.59 -19.15 12.02
N ASP A 365 5.61 -18.80 12.81
CA ASP A 365 5.53 -17.64 13.73
C ASP A 365 5.33 -16.33 12.96
N TYR A 366 5.75 -16.28 11.69
CA TYR A 366 5.48 -15.16 10.79
C TYR A 366 3.99 -14.89 10.55
N THR A 367 3.08 -15.84 10.85
CA THR A 367 1.63 -15.60 10.75
C THR A 367 1.02 -15.09 12.05
N HIS A 368 1.83 -14.93 13.11
CA HIS A 368 1.38 -14.47 14.41
C HIS A 368 1.74 -13.01 14.64
N TYR A 369 0.77 -12.21 15.07
CA TYR A 369 0.99 -10.80 15.43
C TYR A 369 0.44 -10.53 16.81
N THR A 370 1.09 -9.62 17.53
CA THR A 370 0.64 -9.19 18.84
C THR A 370 0.12 -7.78 18.73
N LEU A 371 -1.17 -7.60 18.98
CA LEU A 371 -1.79 -6.30 19.13
C LEU A 371 -1.33 -5.68 20.46
N SER A 372 -1.13 -4.37 20.46
CA SER A 372 -0.66 -3.61 21.62
C SER A 372 -1.61 -3.66 22.81
N GLN A 373 -2.91 -3.67 22.52
CA GLN A 373 -3.96 -3.59 23.51
C GLN A 373 -4.69 -4.93 23.57
N GLY A 374 -4.37 -5.67 24.63
CA GLY A 374 -5.22 -6.74 25.14
C GLY A 374 -5.93 -6.26 26.40
N PRO A 375 -7.14 -6.76 26.72
CA PRO A 375 -7.84 -7.85 26.04
C PRO A 375 -8.64 -7.37 24.82
N VAL A 376 -8.60 -8.16 23.75
CA VAL A 376 -9.39 -7.99 22.53
C VAL A 376 -10.69 -8.78 22.66
N LEU A 377 -11.80 -8.11 22.37
CA LEU A 377 -13.15 -8.64 22.43
C LEU A 377 -13.60 -9.25 21.11
N GLU A 378 -13.26 -8.60 19.99
CA GLU A 378 -13.47 -9.16 18.64
C GLU A 378 -12.56 -8.53 17.59
N LEU A 379 -12.26 -9.28 16.54
CA LEU A 379 -11.74 -8.73 15.28
C LEU A 379 -12.93 -8.27 14.42
N VAL A 380 -12.91 -7.01 14.00
CA VAL A 380 -13.96 -6.37 13.19
C VAL A 380 -13.65 -6.51 11.71
N SER A 381 -12.45 -6.12 11.29
CA SER A 381 -11.99 -6.24 9.90
C SER A 381 -10.47 -6.36 9.84
N VAL A 382 -9.98 -7.04 8.82
CA VAL A 382 -8.55 -7.03 8.46
C VAL A 382 -8.46 -6.90 6.95
N THR A 383 -7.79 -5.86 6.47
CA THR A 383 -7.58 -5.60 5.04
C THR A 383 -6.12 -5.62 4.67
N HIS A 384 -5.83 -5.98 3.43
CA HIS A 384 -4.54 -5.88 2.77
C HIS A 384 -4.64 -4.96 1.56
N GLU A 385 -3.86 -3.88 1.59
CA GLU A 385 -3.65 -3.01 0.44
C GLU A 385 -2.33 -3.38 -0.24
N ASP A 386 -2.40 -3.88 -1.48
CA ASP A 386 -1.21 -4.26 -2.24
C ASP A 386 -0.44 -3.04 -2.76
N LEU A 387 0.71 -3.29 -3.39
CA LEU A 387 1.57 -2.23 -3.96
C LEU A 387 0.90 -1.40 -5.07
N ASN A 388 -0.23 -1.85 -5.63
CA ASN A 388 -1.01 -1.17 -6.67
C ASN A 388 -2.26 -0.43 -6.12
N ASN A 389 -2.41 -0.37 -4.79
CA ASN A 389 -3.52 0.21 -4.03
C ASN A 389 -4.79 -0.64 -4.11
N LYS A 390 -4.65 -1.92 -4.46
CA LYS A 390 -5.77 -2.85 -4.47
C LYS A 390 -5.99 -3.33 -3.04
N VAL A 391 -7.14 -2.97 -2.48
CA VAL A 391 -7.55 -3.40 -1.14
C VAL A 391 -8.32 -4.72 -1.24
N THR A 392 -7.91 -5.70 -0.46
CA THR A 392 -8.57 -6.99 -0.26
C THR A 392 -8.88 -7.17 1.22
N GLU A 393 -10.00 -7.80 1.56
CA GLU A 393 -10.38 -8.04 2.96
C GLU A 393 -10.25 -9.54 3.28
N TYR A 394 -9.62 -9.85 4.41
CA TYR A 394 -9.53 -11.22 4.90
C TYR A 394 -10.88 -11.68 5.44
N LEU A 395 -11.18 -12.98 5.28
CA LEU A 395 -12.36 -13.57 5.89
C LEU A 395 -12.17 -13.70 7.41
N ILE A 396 -13.03 -13.06 8.19
CA ILE A 396 -13.10 -13.28 9.64
C ILE A 396 -14.41 -13.99 9.94
N THR A 397 -14.33 -15.08 10.69
CA THR A 397 -15.51 -15.82 11.15
C THR A 397 -15.59 -15.75 12.67
N ASN A 398 -16.81 -15.82 13.22
CA ASN A 398 -17.02 -15.85 14.68
C ASN A 398 -16.25 -14.74 15.43
N SER A 399 -16.23 -13.52 14.87
CA SER A 399 -15.51 -12.37 15.46
C SER A 399 -14.00 -12.61 15.66
N GLY A 400 -13.42 -13.60 14.98
CA GLY A 400 -12.04 -14.04 15.15
C GLY A 400 -11.78 -14.83 16.43
N LEU A 401 -12.81 -15.22 17.20
CA LEU A 401 -12.62 -15.85 18.52
C LEU A 401 -12.35 -17.36 18.48
N VAL A 402 -12.46 -17.98 17.30
CA VAL A 402 -12.22 -19.41 17.11
C VAL A 402 -10.90 -19.60 16.37
N ASN A 403 -9.95 -20.27 17.02
CA ASN A 403 -8.62 -20.50 16.44
C ASN A 403 -8.69 -21.31 15.15
N GLY A 404 -8.12 -20.77 14.08
CA GLY A 404 -8.06 -21.39 12.76
C GLY A 404 -9.34 -21.29 11.93
N ASP A 405 -10.34 -20.54 12.39
CA ASP A 405 -11.61 -20.36 11.68
C ASP A 405 -11.60 -19.05 10.87
N GLY A 406 -11.83 -19.16 9.56
CA GLY A 406 -11.60 -18.07 8.60
C GLY A 406 -10.13 -17.90 8.23
N ASP A 407 -9.78 -16.71 7.78
CA ASP A 407 -8.43 -16.32 7.37
C ASP A 407 -7.64 -15.66 8.51
N VAL A 408 -8.32 -15.01 9.47
CA VAL A 408 -7.69 -14.33 10.61
C VAL A 408 -8.48 -14.59 11.88
N TRP A 409 -7.77 -14.92 12.97
CA TRP A 409 -8.34 -15.21 14.28
C TRP A 409 -7.45 -14.70 15.43
N LEU A 410 -7.98 -14.68 16.65
CA LEU A 410 -7.30 -14.33 17.89
C LEU A 410 -6.79 -15.59 18.58
N ILE A 411 -5.51 -15.90 18.39
CA ILE A 411 -4.80 -16.98 19.09
C ILE A 411 -4.90 -16.82 20.59
N ASN A 412 -4.70 -15.59 21.09
CA ASN A 412 -4.86 -15.23 22.49
C ASN A 412 -5.51 -13.86 22.60
N PRO A 413 -6.85 -13.79 22.77
CA PRO A 413 -7.57 -12.54 22.90
C PRO A 413 -7.09 -11.69 24.10
N SER A 414 -6.68 -12.33 25.20
CA SER A 414 -6.21 -11.61 26.40
C SER A 414 -4.88 -10.90 26.21
N GLN A 415 -4.03 -11.43 25.32
CA GLN A 415 -2.73 -10.86 24.95
C GLN A 415 -2.75 -10.15 23.59
N GLY A 416 -3.91 -10.07 22.93
CA GLY A 416 -4.03 -9.50 21.60
C GLY A 416 -3.28 -10.27 20.51
N ILE A 417 -3.00 -11.56 20.71
CA ILE A 417 -2.27 -12.35 19.71
C ILE A 417 -3.25 -12.78 18.62
N VAL A 418 -2.99 -12.40 17.37
CA VAL A 418 -3.73 -12.79 16.17
C VAL A 418 -2.92 -13.77 15.33
N GLY A 419 -3.61 -14.66 14.63
CA GLY A 419 -3.06 -15.64 13.70
C GLY A 419 -3.69 -15.51 12.32
N PHE A 420 -2.88 -15.75 11.30
CA PHE A 420 -3.31 -15.77 9.90
C PHE A 420 -3.29 -17.19 9.33
N SER A 421 -4.24 -17.47 8.44
CA SER A 421 -4.21 -18.61 7.55
C SER A 421 -3.03 -18.48 6.59
N THR A 422 -2.32 -19.58 6.37
CA THR A 422 -1.27 -19.67 5.34
C THR A 422 -1.84 -19.78 3.92
N SER A 423 -3.16 -19.89 3.79
CA SER A 423 -3.87 -19.96 2.51
C SER A 423 -5.20 -19.22 2.65
N PRO A 424 -5.15 -17.87 2.75
CA PRO A 424 -6.34 -17.06 2.94
C PRO A 424 -7.25 -17.15 1.71
N LYS A 425 -8.55 -17.17 1.97
CA LYS A 425 -9.59 -17.26 0.93
C LYS A 425 -10.09 -15.89 0.50
N GLY A 426 -9.90 -14.88 1.35
CA GLY A 426 -10.53 -13.57 1.22
C GLY A 426 -12.02 -13.64 1.57
N LYS A 427 -12.57 -12.47 1.92
CA LYS A 427 -14.01 -12.28 2.09
C LYS A 427 -14.76 -12.33 0.75
N ASP A 428 -14.08 -11.96 -0.34
CA ASP A 428 -14.54 -12.06 -1.71
C ASP A 428 -13.82 -13.22 -2.42
N ALA A 429 -14.57 -14.27 -2.80
CA ALA A 429 -14.00 -15.45 -3.44
C ALA A 429 -13.44 -15.18 -4.85
N GLN A 430 -13.89 -14.11 -5.50
CA GLN A 430 -13.39 -13.66 -6.79
C GLN A 430 -12.14 -12.80 -6.66
N ASN A 431 -11.84 -12.35 -5.44
CA ASN A 431 -10.71 -11.51 -5.11
C ASN A 431 -10.07 -11.94 -3.77
N PRO A 432 -9.40 -13.11 -3.76
CA PRO A 432 -8.86 -13.67 -2.53
C PRO A 432 -7.85 -12.72 -1.91
N ALA A 433 -7.90 -12.60 -0.58
CA ALA A 433 -6.83 -11.94 0.17
C ALA A 433 -5.54 -12.75 -0.02
N PRO A 434 -4.39 -12.10 -0.23
CA PRO A 434 -3.15 -12.83 -0.41
C PRO A 434 -2.59 -13.27 0.95
N GLY A 435 -1.57 -14.15 0.94
CA GLY A 435 -0.89 -14.57 2.16
C GLY A 435 -0.32 -13.37 2.92
N VAL A 436 -0.26 -13.44 4.26
CA VAL A 436 0.17 -12.33 5.11
C VAL A 436 1.61 -11.88 4.86
N GLU A 437 2.43 -12.78 4.30
CA GLU A 437 3.79 -12.52 3.82
C GLU A 437 3.85 -11.68 2.53
N THR A 438 2.71 -11.46 1.86
CA THR A 438 2.64 -10.72 0.60
C THR A 438 2.86 -9.23 0.84
N PRO A 439 3.77 -8.57 0.09
CA PRO A 439 4.03 -7.15 0.26
C PRO A 439 2.77 -6.29 0.15
N GLY A 440 2.57 -5.40 1.12
CA GLY A 440 1.46 -4.45 1.18
C GLY A 440 1.20 -3.96 2.61
N GLN A 441 0.18 -3.14 2.79
CA GLN A 441 -0.23 -2.62 4.11
C GLN A 441 -1.35 -3.48 4.69
N LEU A 442 -1.21 -3.92 5.94
CA LEU A 442 -2.32 -4.53 6.66
C LEU A 442 -2.98 -3.52 7.59
N THR A 443 -4.31 -3.45 7.53
CA THR A 443 -5.11 -2.64 8.46
C THR A 443 -6.08 -3.55 9.20
N PHE A 444 -5.98 -3.57 10.51
CA PHE A 444 -6.84 -4.30 11.43
C PHE A 444 -7.77 -3.31 12.10
N GLN A 445 -9.01 -3.71 12.32
CA GLN A 445 -9.93 -3.08 13.23
C GLN A 445 -10.39 -4.14 14.23
N TYR A 446 -10.32 -3.83 15.52
CA TYR A 446 -10.66 -4.76 16.59
C TYR A 446 -11.30 -4.01 17.76
N ARG A 447 -12.22 -4.65 18.49
CA ARG A 447 -12.87 -4.04 19.66
C ARG A 447 -12.17 -4.49 20.93
N ILE A 448 -11.91 -3.56 21.85
CA ILE A 448 -11.39 -3.87 23.19
C ILE A 448 -12.52 -3.89 24.23
N ASN A 449 -12.23 -4.37 25.44
CA ASN A 449 -13.22 -4.53 26.52
C ASN A 449 -14.00 -3.26 26.90
N SER A 450 -13.48 -2.06 26.59
CA SER A 450 -14.19 -0.79 26.80
C SER A 450 -15.33 -0.54 25.79
N GLY A 451 -15.50 -1.41 24.80
CA GLY A 451 -16.40 -1.22 23.66
C GLY A 451 -15.82 -0.33 22.55
N THR A 452 -14.62 0.22 22.77
CA THR A 452 -13.89 1.03 21.78
C THR A 452 -13.38 0.15 20.65
N THR A 453 -13.59 0.58 19.41
CA THR A 453 -12.92 -0.01 18.25
C THR A 453 -11.56 0.64 18.11
N VAL A 454 -10.52 -0.18 18.05
CA VAL A 454 -9.11 0.16 17.86
C VAL A 454 -8.69 -0.25 16.44
N GLN A 455 -7.85 0.55 15.80
CA GLN A 455 -7.39 0.35 14.43
C GLN A 455 -5.89 0.23 14.51
N PHE A 456 -5.41 -0.87 13.99
CA PHE A 456 -4.00 -1.20 13.99
C PHE A 456 -3.54 -1.28 12.54
N VAL A 457 -2.49 -0.54 12.19
CA VAL A 457 -1.86 -0.65 10.87
C VAL A 457 -0.55 -1.38 11.08
N ALA A 458 -0.50 -2.63 10.64
CA ALA A 458 0.75 -3.36 10.59
C ALA A 458 1.47 -2.97 9.30
N ASP A 459 2.64 -2.38 9.46
CA ASP A 459 3.61 -2.19 8.39
C ASP A 459 4.17 -3.59 8.04
N PHE A 460 3.93 -4.12 6.82
CA PHE A 460 4.58 -5.35 6.35
C PHE A 460 5.77 -5.12 5.41
N PRO A 461 6.81 -5.97 5.46
CA PRO A 461 8.20 -5.59 5.42
C PRO A 461 8.80 -6.01 4.09
N LYS A 462 8.81 -5.08 3.14
CA LYS A 462 10.10 -4.55 2.71
C LYS A 462 9.93 -3.06 2.86
N GLY A 463 10.16 -2.53 4.06
CA GLY A 463 10.03 -1.10 4.41
C GLY A 463 10.98 -0.14 3.68
N ILE A 464 11.80 -0.66 2.75
CA ILE A 464 12.61 0.01 1.72
C ILE A 464 12.91 -1.06 0.64
N PRO A 465 13.05 -0.68 -0.66
CA PRO A 465 12.40 -1.34 -1.80
C PRO A 465 12.52 -2.86 -1.84
N GLY A 466 11.48 -3.52 -2.37
CA GLY A 466 11.63 -4.89 -2.84
C GLY A 466 12.72 -4.98 -3.91
N PRO A 467 13.30 -6.17 -4.14
CA PRO A 467 14.31 -6.37 -5.17
C PRO A 467 13.86 -5.70 -6.46
N LEU A 468 14.59 -4.67 -6.87
CA LEU A 468 14.20 -3.87 -8.02
C LEU A 468 14.70 -4.60 -9.25
N LEU A 469 13.78 -4.87 -10.16
CA LEU A 469 14.12 -5.41 -11.46
C LEU A 469 14.85 -4.32 -12.26
N THR A 470 16.17 -4.44 -12.35
CA THR A 470 17.06 -3.42 -12.93
C THR A 470 17.73 -3.96 -14.17
N GLN A 471 17.85 -3.16 -15.23
CA GLN A 471 18.63 -3.53 -16.40
C GLN A 471 20.14 -3.44 -16.10
N ASN A 472 20.90 -4.43 -16.55
CA ASN A 472 22.35 -4.43 -16.58
C ASN A 472 22.84 -4.69 -18.00
N ASP A 473 23.84 -3.92 -18.43
CA ASP A 473 24.51 -4.09 -19.71
C ASP A 473 25.97 -4.47 -19.44
N GLU A 474 26.38 -5.63 -19.94
CA GLU A 474 27.71 -6.20 -19.70
C GLU A 474 28.40 -6.51 -21.03
N VAL A 475 29.70 -6.23 -21.10
CA VAL A 475 30.56 -6.59 -22.24
C VAL A 475 31.56 -7.64 -21.76
N LEU A 476 31.40 -8.85 -22.28
CA LEU A 476 32.22 -10.00 -21.95
C LEU A 476 33.36 -10.13 -22.97
N PRO A 477 34.63 -10.11 -22.53
CA PRO A 477 35.76 -10.39 -23.41
C PRO A 477 35.83 -11.89 -23.69
N MET A 478 35.91 -12.27 -24.97
CA MET A 478 35.92 -13.67 -25.37
C MET A 478 37.34 -14.22 -25.46
N ASN A 479 37.52 -15.47 -25.05
CA ASN A 479 38.75 -16.24 -25.22
C ASN A 479 38.49 -17.48 -26.06
N THR A 480 39.40 -17.80 -26.99
CA THR A 480 39.32 -19.03 -27.77
C THR A 480 39.24 -20.25 -26.85
N GLY A 481 38.23 -21.10 -27.06
CA GLY A 481 38.00 -22.32 -26.28
C GLY A 481 37.18 -22.13 -25.00
N GLN A 482 36.86 -20.90 -24.60
CA GLN A 482 35.96 -20.61 -23.49
C GLN A 482 34.52 -20.48 -24.01
N THR A 483 33.63 -21.34 -23.51
CA THR A 483 32.20 -21.36 -23.87
C THR A 483 31.30 -20.79 -22.78
N THR A 484 31.80 -20.67 -21.55
CA THR A 484 31.02 -20.21 -20.39
C THR A 484 31.61 -18.94 -19.81
N TYR A 485 30.75 -17.95 -19.56
CA TYR A 485 31.11 -16.63 -19.07
C TYR A 485 30.22 -16.28 -17.88
N SER A 486 30.82 -15.96 -16.74
CA SER A 486 30.08 -15.47 -15.58
C SER A 486 29.55 -14.07 -15.85
N LEU A 487 28.31 -13.84 -15.44
CA LEU A 487 27.66 -12.54 -15.43
C LEU A 487 27.90 -11.87 -14.08
N GLN A 488 27.94 -10.54 -14.06
CA GLN A 488 28.08 -9.78 -12.82
C GLN A 488 26.91 -9.98 -11.85
N HIS A 489 25.70 -10.15 -12.39
CA HIS A 489 24.48 -10.37 -11.63
C HIS A 489 23.65 -11.51 -12.22
N PRO A 490 22.91 -12.26 -11.39
CA PRO A 490 22.00 -13.29 -11.88
C PRO A 490 20.83 -12.66 -12.66
N VAL A 491 20.58 -13.13 -13.89
CA VAL A 491 19.42 -12.74 -14.69
C VAL A 491 18.13 -13.08 -13.93
N ALA A 492 17.25 -12.10 -13.77
CA ALA A 492 15.97 -12.23 -13.11
C ALA A 492 15.00 -13.11 -13.92
N LYS A 493 14.08 -13.77 -13.22
CA LYS A 493 12.99 -14.54 -13.83
C LYS A 493 11.69 -13.75 -13.85
N ASP A 494 10.83 -13.99 -14.83
CA ASP A 494 9.45 -13.49 -14.82
C ASP A 494 8.52 -14.41 -14.00
N GLY A 495 7.23 -14.07 -13.93
CA GLY A 495 6.23 -14.84 -13.19
C GLY A 495 5.97 -16.26 -13.75
N ALA A 496 6.46 -16.55 -14.96
CA ALA A 496 6.44 -17.89 -15.56
C ALA A 496 7.77 -18.64 -15.38
N GLY A 497 8.77 -18.02 -14.73
CA GLY A 497 10.09 -18.60 -14.48
C GLY A 497 11.09 -18.40 -15.63
N ALA A 498 10.75 -17.65 -16.68
CA ALA A 498 11.65 -17.40 -17.80
C ALA A 498 12.64 -16.27 -17.50
N LEU A 499 13.90 -16.43 -17.92
CA LEU A 499 14.97 -15.45 -17.68
C LEU A 499 14.76 -14.20 -18.56
N GLN A 500 14.83 -13.02 -17.93
CA GLN A 500 14.54 -11.74 -18.55
C GLN A 500 15.76 -11.14 -19.26
N VAL A 501 16.11 -11.70 -20.41
CA VAL A 501 17.14 -11.18 -21.30
C VAL A 501 16.53 -10.19 -22.29
N LEU A 502 17.17 -9.03 -22.45
CA LEU A 502 16.75 -8.01 -23.42
C LEU A 502 17.45 -8.19 -24.78
N SER A 503 18.76 -8.44 -24.77
CA SER A 503 19.52 -8.74 -26.01
C SER A 503 20.87 -9.37 -25.70
N ILE A 504 21.36 -10.25 -26.59
CA ILE A 504 22.74 -10.71 -26.60
C ILE A 504 23.30 -10.53 -28.00
N LYS A 505 24.46 -9.88 -28.14
CA LYS A 505 25.11 -9.64 -29.42
C LYS A 505 26.57 -10.03 -29.40
N LYS A 506 27.03 -10.72 -30.45
CA LYS A 506 28.46 -10.89 -30.75
C LYS A 506 28.86 -9.81 -31.77
N GLY A 507 29.61 -8.80 -31.35
CA GLY A 507 29.82 -7.60 -32.16
C GLY A 507 28.47 -6.91 -32.49
N ALA A 508 28.10 -6.86 -33.78
CA ALA A 508 26.83 -6.29 -34.25
C ALA A 508 25.71 -7.32 -34.45
N THR A 509 26.00 -8.62 -34.35
CA THR A 509 25.07 -9.70 -34.67
C THR A 509 24.30 -10.14 -33.43
N ASP A 510 22.97 -10.10 -33.48
CA ASP A 510 22.10 -10.67 -32.45
C ASP A 510 22.23 -12.19 -32.39
N LEU A 511 22.32 -12.72 -31.17
CA LEU A 511 22.36 -14.15 -30.90
C LEU A 511 20.97 -14.65 -30.49
N VAL A 512 20.62 -15.87 -30.88
CA VAL A 512 19.34 -16.51 -30.62
C VAL A 512 19.43 -17.48 -29.44
N ALA A 513 18.53 -17.34 -28.47
CA ALA A 513 18.45 -18.25 -27.31
C ALA A 513 18.18 -19.70 -27.76
N GLY A 514 18.81 -20.68 -27.12
CA GLY A 514 18.68 -22.11 -27.44
C GLY A 514 19.51 -22.56 -28.64
N THR A 515 19.78 -21.68 -29.61
CA THR A 515 20.59 -21.97 -30.80
C THR A 515 22.03 -21.50 -30.63
N ASP A 516 22.21 -20.21 -30.33
CA ASP A 516 23.52 -19.56 -30.27
C ASP A 516 24.06 -19.44 -28.85
N TYR A 517 23.16 -19.39 -27.86
CA TYR A 517 23.50 -19.32 -26.44
C TYR A 517 22.42 -19.96 -25.56
N ASP A 518 22.82 -20.34 -24.34
CA ASP A 518 21.94 -20.63 -23.21
C ASP A 518 22.35 -19.76 -22.00
N LEU A 519 21.47 -19.67 -21.01
CA LEU A 519 21.79 -19.14 -19.68
C LEU A 519 21.66 -20.24 -18.63
N SER A 520 22.46 -20.15 -17.56
CA SER A 520 22.30 -21.02 -16.39
C SER A 520 20.95 -20.79 -15.69
N ALA A 521 20.43 -21.79 -14.96
CA ALA A 521 19.14 -21.73 -14.24
C ALA A 521 19.08 -20.58 -13.25
N ASP A 522 20.21 -20.30 -12.60
CA ASP A 522 20.37 -19.25 -11.62
C ASP A 522 20.61 -17.88 -12.27
N GLY A 523 20.68 -17.83 -13.60
CA GLY A 523 20.94 -16.63 -14.38
C GLY A 523 22.37 -16.10 -14.22
N THR A 524 23.29 -16.81 -13.58
CA THR A 524 24.65 -16.30 -13.28
C THR A 524 25.66 -16.49 -14.42
N GLN A 525 25.35 -17.31 -15.43
CA GLN A 525 26.29 -17.66 -16.49
C GLN A 525 25.65 -17.62 -17.88
N LEU A 526 26.40 -17.08 -18.84
CA LEU A 526 26.15 -17.17 -20.27
C LEU A 526 26.97 -18.31 -20.87
N ILE A 527 26.28 -19.22 -21.56
CA ILE A 527 26.87 -20.39 -22.22
C ILE A 527 26.71 -20.19 -23.73
N LEU A 528 27.81 -19.92 -24.43
CA LEU A 528 27.82 -19.75 -25.88
C LEU A 528 27.96 -21.09 -26.60
N LYS A 529 27.08 -21.31 -27.58
CA LYS A 529 27.11 -22.46 -28.52
C LYS A 529 27.80 -22.11 -29.83
N VAL A 530 28.00 -20.82 -30.08
CA VAL A 530 28.73 -20.30 -31.25
C VAL A 530 30.23 -20.25 -31.00
N ALA A 531 31.00 -20.45 -32.07
CA ALA A 531 32.45 -20.31 -32.00
C ALA A 531 32.86 -18.86 -31.71
N VAL A 532 33.79 -18.68 -30.78
CA VAL A 532 34.39 -17.39 -30.42
C VAL A 532 35.90 -17.45 -30.53
N ALA A 533 36.50 -16.34 -30.96
CA ALA A 533 37.94 -16.16 -31.02
C ALA A 533 38.40 -15.16 -29.95
N THR A 534 39.64 -15.30 -29.49
CA THR A 534 40.28 -14.31 -28.63
C THR A 534 40.24 -12.93 -29.30
N GLY A 535 39.62 -11.96 -28.64
CA GLY A 535 39.41 -10.59 -29.17
C GLY A 535 37.99 -10.31 -29.64
N ASP A 536 37.12 -11.33 -29.77
CA ASP A 536 35.68 -11.11 -29.91
C ASP A 536 35.10 -10.48 -28.63
N THR A 537 34.01 -9.73 -28.78
CA THR A 537 33.24 -9.19 -27.65
C THR A 537 31.79 -9.64 -27.76
N VAL A 538 31.23 -10.07 -26.63
CA VAL A 538 29.80 -10.33 -26.50
C VAL A 538 29.21 -9.29 -25.57
N SER A 539 28.19 -8.58 -26.04
CA SER A 539 27.39 -7.67 -25.22
C SER A 539 26.10 -8.35 -24.83
N ILE A 540 25.75 -8.31 -23.55
CA ILE A 540 24.52 -8.85 -23.00
C ILE A 540 23.79 -7.75 -22.23
N SER A 541 22.51 -7.60 -22.51
CA SER A 541 21.58 -6.72 -21.80
C SER A 541 20.50 -7.58 -21.18
N TYR A 542 20.33 -7.49 -19.86
CA TYR A 542 19.42 -8.35 -19.10
C TYR A 542 18.87 -7.63 -17.88
N LYS A 543 17.74 -8.09 -17.36
CA LYS A 543 17.19 -7.61 -16.09
C LYS A 543 17.67 -8.51 -14.96
N TRP A 544 17.98 -7.94 -13.80
CA TRP A 544 18.36 -8.66 -12.58
C TRP A 544 17.65 -8.08 -11.36
N TYR A 545 17.53 -8.86 -10.30
CA TYR A 545 16.95 -8.41 -9.03
C TYR A 545 18.02 -7.75 -8.17
N LYS A 546 17.99 -6.42 -8.11
CA LYS A 546 18.84 -5.67 -7.17
C LYS A 546 18.33 -5.88 -5.75
N ASP A 547 18.99 -6.80 -5.03
CA ASP A 547 18.64 -7.20 -3.66
C ASP A 547 19.00 -6.17 -2.59
N THR A 548 19.87 -5.20 -2.93
CA THR A 548 20.30 -4.13 -2.04
C THR A 548 19.76 -2.78 -2.49
N HIS A 549 19.22 -1.98 -1.56
CA HIS A 549 18.69 -0.66 -1.88
C HIS A 549 19.32 0.42 -1.04
N ASP A 550 19.64 1.50 -1.72
CA ASP A 550 20.19 2.68 -1.09
C ASP A 550 19.03 3.62 -0.73
N ILE A 551 18.86 3.83 0.57
CA ILE A 551 17.88 4.77 1.13
C ILE A 551 18.56 6.11 1.24
N TYR A 552 18.26 7.03 0.34
CA TYR A 552 18.87 8.36 0.39
C TYR A 552 18.15 9.27 1.38
N GLN A 553 16.85 9.09 1.60
CA GLN A 553 16.06 9.99 2.43
C GLN A 553 14.76 9.38 2.93
N VAL A 554 14.23 9.97 4.01
CA VAL A 554 12.88 9.70 4.51
C VAL A 554 12.18 11.04 4.62
N ALA A 555 10.97 11.14 4.06
CA ALA A 555 10.16 12.36 4.03
C ALA A 555 8.89 12.18 4.87
N MET A 556 8.44 13.26 5.49
CA MET A 556 7.12 13.36 6.14
C MET A 556 6.21 14.31 5.36
N PHE A 557 4.96 13.91 5.26
CA PHE A 557 3.88 14.58 4.54
C PHE A 557 2.89 15.12 5.55
N THR A 558 2.33 16.27 5.23
CA THR A 558 1.11 16.78 5.86
C THR A 558 0.08 16.77 4.74
N GLU A 559 -0.97 15.95 4.83
CA GLU A 559 -1.98 16.04 3.77
C GLU A 559 -2.79 17.32 3.98
N GLN A 560 -2.62 18.30 3.09
CA GLN A 560 -3.66 18.97 2.29
C GLN A 560 -3.37 20.44 1.96
N THR A 561 -3.85 20.83 0.75
CA THR A 561 -3.94 22.10 -0.02
C THR A 561 -2.83 23.16 0.07
N LEU A 562 -2.16 23.30 1.21
CA LEU A 562 -0.91 24.04 1.37
C LEU A 562 0.28 23.11 1.62
N GLY A 563 0.09 21.80 1.40
CA GLY A 563 1.04 20.70 1.60
C GLY A 563 2.46 21.19 1.87
N LYS A 564 2.82 21.31 3.14
CA LYS A 564 4.20 21.56 3.50
C LYS A 564 4.80 20.20 3.72
N MET A 565 5.26 19.57 2.65
CA MET A 565 6.30 18.57 2.79
C MET A 565 7.51 19.26 3.41
N PHE A 566 7.95 18.77 4.54
CA PHE A 566 9.21 19.19 5.11
C PHE A 566 10.15 18.00 5.07
N ASN A 567 11.32 18.26 4.49
CA ASN A 567 12.40 17.31 4.46
C ASN A 567 12.91 17.10 5.88
N ILE A 568 12.87 15.88 6.39
CA ILE A 568 13.60 15.55 7.61
C ILE A 568 14.92 14.94 7.19
N SER A 569 15.85 15.82 6.86
CA SER A 569 17.09 15.43 6.18
C SER A 569 17.97 14.50 7.02
N GLY A 570 18.69 13.61 6.34
CA GLY A 570 20.05 13.23 6.74
C GLY A 570 20.24 11.92 7.51
N ILE A 571 19.31 10.96 7.40
CA ILE A 571 19.60 9.58 7.84
C ILE A 571 20.25 8.75 6.72
N GLY A 572 20.06 9.13 5.44
CA GLY A 572 20.74 8.48 4.31
C GLY A 572 22.19 8.95 4.07
N PRO A 573 22.93 8.25 3.18
CA PRO A 573 22.53 6.98 2.58
C PRO A 573 22.67 5.83 3.59
N VAL A 574 21.71 4.89 3.55
CA VAL A 574 21.79 3.59 4.24
C VAL A 574 21.49 2.51 3.20
N THR A 575 22.42 1.58 3.00
CA THR A 575 22.22 0.42 2.13
C THR A 575 21.58 -0.69 2.94
N LYS A 576 20.48 -1.21 2.43
CA LYS A 576 19.67 -2.26 3.06
C LYS A 576 19.60 -3.47 2.14
N ASP A 577 19.68 -4.68 2.69
CA ASP A 577 19.50 -5.94 1.96
C ASP A 577 18.06 -6.49 2.06
N LYS A 578 17.66 -7.33 1.11
CA LYS A 578 16.35 -7.98 1.05
C LYS A 578 15.93 -8.74 2.31
N ASN A 579 16.89 -9.22 3.10
CA ASN A 579 16.66 -10.03 4.30
C ASN A 579 16.72 -9.21 5.60
N THR A 580 16.98 -7.92 5.50
CA THR A 580 16.98 -7.04 6.66
C THR A 580 15.64 -6.33 6.78
N GLY A 581 15.13 -6.22 8.00
CA GLY A 581 14.05 -5.30 8.30
C GLY A 581 14.61 -3.94 8.66
N MET A 582 13.76 -2.91 8.62
CA MET A 582 14.14 -1.58 9.08
C MET A 582 13.02 -1.00 9.92
N ARG A 583 13.37 -0.39 11.04
CA ARG A 583 12.49 0.39 11.90
C ARG A 583 12.97 1.82 11.89
N ILE A 584 12.06 2.78 11.72
CA ILE A 584 12.35 4.19 11.97
C ILE A 584 11.46 4.64 13.13
N THR A 585 12.08 4.93 14.26
CA THR A 585 11.42 5.47 15.44
C THR A 585 11.56 6.98 15.45
N TRP A 586 10.44 7.65 15.65
CA TRP A 586 10.37 9.10 15.79
C TRP A 586 9.96 9.40 17.23
N SER A 587 10.65 10.32 17.89
CA SER A 587 10.21 10.83 19.18
C SER A 587 10.39 12.33 19.22
N VAL A 588 9.32 13.04 19.57
CA VAL A 588 9.34 14.48 19.80
C VAL A 588 9.23 14.69 21.30
N THR A 589 10.24 15.34 21.89
CA THR A 589 10.18 15.76 23.29
C THR A 589 9.85 17.24 23.31
N PHE A 590 8.73 17.59 23.95
CA PHE A 590 8.36 18.99 24.20
C PHE A 590 9.16 19.49 25.40
#